data_AF-A0A8B7N7H5-F1
#
_entry.id   AF-A0A8B7N7H5-F1
#
_cell.length_a   1.000
_cell.length_b   1.000
_cell.length_c   1.000
_cell.angle_alpha   90.00
_cell.angle_beta   90.00
_cell.angle_gamma   90.00
#
_symmetry.space_group_name_H-M   'P 1'
#
loop_
_entity.id
_entity.type
_entity.pdbx_description
1 polymer ?
#
loop_
_entity_poly.entity_id
_entity_poly.type
_entity_poly.pdbx_seq_one_letter_code
_entity_poly.pdbx_strand_id
1 'polypeptide(L)'
;MMKSVGLVLLLTATFAYSGAEGTNACANALNNNVMNADLNSAFSACMSDPAGLAALTAIGGNSGCGGYNFAVGALKCEVGAAPFLKCIAGKLGYLNADGSINNTKILAQFKTWATSDPKCNVAQYNFAVNKCGTTINNYAFLAKAACIATATDQYTG
;
A
#
# COMPACT_ATOMS: atom_id res chain seq x y z
N MET A 1 -30.49 -18.41 -11.22
CA MET A 1 -29.07 -18.49 -11.62
C MET A 1 -28.71 -17.26 -12.44
N MET A 2 -28.30 -16.17 -11.79
CA MET A 2 -27.71 -15.02 -12.49
C MET A 2 -26.21 -15.19 -12.43
N LYS A 3 -25.60 -15.36 -13.61
CA LYS A 3 -24.16 -15.44 -13.79
C LYS A 3 -23.56 -14.13 -13.27
N SER A 4 -22.66 -14.26 -12.30
CA SER A 4 -21.83 -13.17 -11.79
C SER A 4 -20.87 -12.75 -12.89
N VAL A 5 -21.27 -11.76 -13.70
CA VAL A 5 -20.42 -11.16 -14.75
C VAL A 5 -19.60 -9.98 -14.19
N GLY A 6 -19.78 -9.62 -12.93
CA GLY A 6 -19.06 -8.50 -12.30
C GLY A 6 -17.68 -8.85 -11.72
N LEU A 7 -17.30 -10.14 -11.68
CA LEU A 7 -16.15 -10.62 -10.88
C LEU A 7 -14.89 -10.90 -11.71
N VAL A 8 -14.83 -10.47 -12.97
CA VAL A 8 -13.73 -10.81 -13.91
C VAL A 8 -13.19 -9.57 -14.63
N LEU A 9 -13.04 -8.44 -13.94
CA LEU A 9 -12.39 -7.24 -14.50
C LEU A 9 -11.40 -6.56 -13.55
N LEU A 10 -11.05 -7.19 -12.41
CA LEU A 10 -9.97 -6.71 -11.54
C LEU A 10 -8.60 -7.29 -11.92
N LEU A 11 -8.52 -8.03 -13.03
CA LEU A 11 -7.27 -8.51 -13.59
C LEU A 11 -6.57 -7.37 -14.33
N THR A 12 -5.37 -7.05 -13.82
CA THR A 12 -4.28 -6.42 -14.56
C THR A 12 -4.55 -5.03 -15.11
N ALA A 13 -4.60 -4.03 -14.22
CA ALA A 13 -3.91 -2.79 -14.55
C ALA A 13 -2.41 -3.07 -14.38
N THR A 14 -1.82 -3.67 -15.41
CA THR A 14 -0.38 -3.70 -15.63
C THR A 14 0.15 -2.29 -15.43
N PHE A 15 0.82 -2.08 -14.30
CA PHE A 15 1.66 -0.92 -14.09
C PHE A 15 2.81 -1.06 -15.08
N ALA A 16 2.59 -0.53 -16.28
CA ALA A 16 3.67 0.06 -17.04
C ALA A 16 4.18 1.25 -16.21
N TYR A 17 4.96 0.94 -15.17
CA TYR A 17 5.98 1.85 -14.71
C TYR A 17 7.03 1.83 -15.82
N SER A 18 6.71 2.52 -16.91
CA SER A 18 7.60 2.81 -18.02
C SER A 18 8.92 3.19 -17.39
N GLY A 19 9.99 2.49 -17.74
CA GLY A 19 11.33 2.82 -17.29
C GLY A 19 11.65 4.25 -17.70
N ALA A 20 11.36 5.19 -16.82
CA ALA A 20 11.91 6.52 -16.88
C ALA A 20 13.33 6.36 -16.34
N GLU A 21 14.30 6.41 -17.24
CA GLU A 21 15.65 6.85 -16.92
C GLU A 21 15.52 8.14 -16.08
N GLY A 22 15.66 8.01 -14.76
CA GLY A 22 15.35 9.09 -13.81
C GLY A 22 14.54 8.67 -12.57
N THR A 23 14.04 7.44 -12.49
CA THR A 23 13.36 7.00 -11.26
C THR A 23 14.38 6.73 -10.15
N ASN A 24 14.16 7.38 -9.01
CA ASN A 24 14.97 7.26 -7.82
C ASN A 24 15.08 5.82 -7.31
N ALA A 25 16.31 5.39 -7.04
CA ALA A 25 16.63 4.05 -6.56
C ALA A 25 15.84 3.66 -5.31
N CYS A 26 15.64 4.60 -4.38
CA CYS A 26 14.84 4.37 -3.18
C CYS A 26 13.38 4.05 -3.52
N ALA A 27 12.77 4.82 -4.41
CA ALA A 27 11.38 4.64 -4.82
C ALA A 27 11.19 3.31 -5.55
N ASN A 28 12.09 2.98 -6.49
CA ASN A 28 12.05 1.72 -7.22
C ASN A 28 12.18 0.51 -6.30
N ALA A 29 13.18 0.51 -5.43
CA ALA A 29 13.41 -0.60 -4.51
C ALA A 29 12.24 -0.78 -3.53
N LEU A 30 11.69 0.33 -3.00
CA LEU A 30 10.53 0.30 -2.14
C LEU A 30 9.29 -0.26 -2.87
N ASN A 31 8.96 0.27 -4.05
CA ASN A 31 7.77 -0.15 -4.80
C ASN A 31 7.83 -1.63 -5.20
N ASN A 32 8.99 -2.10 -5.66
CA ASN A 32 9.18 -3.50 -6.04
C ASN A 32 9.00 -4.45 -4.86
N ASN A 33 9.51 -4.08 -3.69
CA ASN A 33 9.41 -4.93 -2.50
C ASN A 33 8.06 -4.83 -1.80
N VAL A 34 7.36 -3.70 -1.90
CA VAL A 34 5.98 -3.56 -1.41
C VAL A 34 5.04 -4.43 -2.24
N MET A 35 5.20 -4.43 -3.56
CA MET A 35 4.38 -5.23 -4.50
C MET A 35 4.87 -6.68 -4.63
N ASN A 36 5.10 -7.33 -3.49
CA ASN A 36 5.63 -8.69 -3.43
C ASN A 36 4.53 -9.78 -3.43
N ALA A 37 4.97 -11.03 -3.52
CA ALA A 37 4.07 -12.20 -3.51
C ALA A 37 3.24 -12.32 -2.23
N ASP A 38 3.79 -11.92 -1.08
CA ASP A 38 3.08 -11.98 0.20
C ASP A 38 1.92 -10.98 0.24
N LEU A 39 2.11 -9.78 -0.32
CA LEU A 39 1.04 -8.80 -0.47
C LEU A 39 -0.07 -9.35 -1.36
N ASN A 40 0.28 -9.95 -2.52
CA ASN A 40 -0.71 -10.55 -3.44
C ASN A 40 -1.48 -11.71 -2.79
N SER A 41 -0.78 -12.55 -2.03
CA SER A 41 -1.38 -13.64 -1.27
C SER A 41 -2.32 -13.12 -0.18
N ALA A 42 -1.89 -12.11 0.57
CA ALA A 42 -2.70 -11.46 1.60
C ALA A 42 -3.95 -10.79 1.01
N PHE A 43 -3.81 -10.07 -0.10
CA PHE A 43 -4.94 -9.51 -0.85
C PHE A 43 -5.97 -10.59 -1.22
N SER A 44 -5.50 -11.69 -1.81
CA SER A 44 -6.36 -12.79 -2.26
C SER A 44 -7.10 -13.45 -1.08
N ALA A 45 -6.39 -13.69 0.02
CA ALA A 45 -6.98 -14.25 1.23
C ALA A 45 -8.01 -13.30 1.85
N CYS A 46 -7.72 -12.01 1.92
CA CYS A 46 -8.60 -11.01 2.52
C CYS A 46 -9.79 -10.64 1.65
N MET A 47 -9.72 -10.85 0.33
CA MET A 47 -10.89 -10.73 -0.55
C MET A 47 -11.88 -11.86 -0.33
N SER A 48 -11.39 -13.02 0.13
CA SER A 48 -12.22 -14.17 0.49
C SER A 48 -12.76 -14.09 1.93
N ASP A 49 -12.23 -13.18 2.75
CA ASP A 49 -12.73 -12.93 4.10
C ASP A 49 -14.06 -12.15 4.03
N PRO A 50 -15.12 -12.58 4.73
CA PRO A 50 -16.42 -11.91 4.68
C PRO A 50 -16.38 -10.43 5.09
N ALA A 51 -15.58 -10.06 6.09
CA ALA A 51 -15.49 -8.67 6.54
C ALA A 51 -14.67 -7.82 5.56
N GLY A 52 -13.59 -8.39 5.00
CA GLY A 52 -12.83 -7.77 3.92
C GLY A 52 -13.67 -7.52 2.67
N LEU A 53 -14.44 -8.53 2.23
CA LEU A 53 -15.32 -8.42 1.08
C LEU A 53 -16.46 -7.42 1.30
N ALA A 54 -17.05 -7.39 2.50
CA ALA A 54 -18.08 -6.43 2.87
C ALA A 54 -17.54 -4.98 2.81
N ALA A 55 -16.32 -4.76 3.32
CA ALA A 55 -15.66 -3.45 3.24
C ALA A 55 -15.41 -3.00 1.79
N LEU A 56 -14.90 -3.91 0.94
CA LEU A 56 -14.70 -3.62 -0.49
C LEU A 56 -16.02 -3.34 -1.21
N THR A 57 -17.07 -4.09 -0.90
CA THR A 57 -18.41 -3.88 -1.47
C THR A 57 -18.99 -2.54 -1.02
N ALA A 58 -18.82 -2.17 0.25
CA ALA A 58 -19.31 -0.92 0.80
C ALA A 58 -18.63 0.31 0.17
N ILE A 59 -17.32 0.26 -0.10
CA ILE A 59 -16.64 1.34 -0.82
C ILE A 59 -16.97 1.32 -2.32
N GLY A 60 -17.16 0.15 -2.93
CA GLY A 60 -17.55 0.02 -4.34
C GLY A 60 -18.96 0.53 -4.64
N GLY A 61 -19.89 0.38 -3.69
CA GLY A 61 -21.26 0.89 -3.77
C GLY A 61 -21.40 2.37 -3.41
N ASN A 62 -20.35 3.02 -2.91
CA ASN A 62 -20.35 4.43 -2.58
C ASN A 62 -19.89 5.26 -3.81
N SER A 63 -20.69 6.25 -4.22
CA SER A 63 -20.63 6.95 -5.52
C SER A 63 -19.36 7.77 -5.80
N GLY A 64 -18.31 7.62 -5.00
CA GLY A 64 -16.99 8.22 -5.25
C GLY A 64 -15.80 7.39 -4.78
N CYS A 65 -15.98 6.10 -4.48
CA CYS A 65 -14.90 5.18 -4.09
C CYS A 65 -14.83 3.91 -4.96
N GLY A 66 -15.68 3.79 -5.99
CA GLY A 66 -15.55 2.77 -7.01
C GLY A 66 -14.22 2.91 -7.74
N GLY A 67 -13.35 1.90 -7.62
CA GLY A 67 -11.97 1.96 -8.14
C GLY A 67 -10.97 2.64 -7.19
N TYR A 68 -11.25 2.66 -5.89
CA TYR A 68 -10.33 3.19 -4.87
C TYR A 68 -8.91 2.61 -5.02
N ASN A 69 -7.93 3.51 -5.14
CA ASN A 69 -6.52 3.16 -5.20
C ASN A 69 -5.90 3.20 -3.79
N PHE A 70 -5.46 2.05 -3.28
CA PHE A 70 -4.88 1.91 -1.94
C PHE A 70 -3.54 2.66 -1.74
N ALA A 71 -2.95 3.21 -2.81
CA ALA A 71 -1.71 4.00 -2.77
C ALA A 71 -1.93 5.51 -2.75
N VAL A 72 -3.04 6.03 -3.31
CA VAL A 72 -3.25 7.48 -3.52
C VAL A 72 -4.71 7.93 -3.40
N GLY A 73 -5.60 7.07 -2.92
CA GLY A 73 -7.03 7.35 -2.90
C GLY A 73 -7.47 8.29 -1.77
N ALA A 74 -8.70 8.80 -1.86
CA ALA A 74 -9.22 9.76 -0.89
C ALA A 74 -9.38 9.17 0.53
N LEU A 75 -9.08 9.96 1.56
CA LEU A 75 -9.20 9.59 2.99
C LEU A 75 -10.58 9.00 3.34
N LYS A 76 -11.67 9.51 2.75
CA LYS A 76 -13.03 8.98 2.94
C LYS A 76 -13.16 7.50 2.52
N CYS A 77 -12.41 7.10 1.50
CA CYS A 77 -12.40 5.74 0.99
C CYS A 77 -11.42 4.85 1.78
N GLU A 78 -10.33 5.41 2.33
CA GLU A 78 -9.43 4.72 3.27
C GLU A 78 -10.18 4.21 4.50
N VAL A 79 -11.04 5.03 5.09
CA VAL A 79 -11.83 4.65 6.27
C VAL A 79 -12.73 3.45 5.96
N GLY A 80 -13.41 3.46 4.82
CA GLY A 80 -14.26 2.34 4.39
C GLY A 80 -13.45 1.09 4.03
N ALA A 81 -12.26 1.27 3.48
CA ALA A 81 -11.33 0.19 3.13
C ALA A 81 -10.54 -0.37 4.34
N ALA A 82 -10.59 0.31 5.49
CA ALA A 82 -9.78 -0.02 6.66
C ALA A 82 -9.95 -1.46 7.16
N PRO A 83 -11.15 -2.08 7.18
CA PRO A 83 -11.28 -3.49 7.58
C PRO A 83 -10.53 -4.45 6.63
N PHE A 84 -10.55 -4.17 5.34
CA PHE A 84 -9.83 -4.95 4.34
C PHE A 84 -8.31 -4.79 4.48
N LEU A 85 -7.83 -3.54 4.61
CA LEU A 85 -6.42 -3.24 4.85
C LEU A 85 -5.92 -3.80 6.19
N LYS A 86 -6.77 -3.83 7.22
CA LYS A 86 -6.49 -4.48 8.51
C LYS A 86 -6.27 -5.98 8.34
N CYS A 87 -7.10 -6.66 7.55
CA CYS A 87 -6.90 -8.08 7.24
C CYS A 87 -5.52 -8.30 6.59
N ILE A 88 -5.18 -7.49 5.59
CA ILE A 88 -3.89 -7.60 4.89
C ILE A 88 -2.74 -7.37 5.87
N ALA A 89 -2.82 -6.31 6.67
CA ALA A 89 -1.84 -6.01 7.71
C ALA A 89 -1.69 -7.18 8.70
N GLY A 90 -2.77 -7.86 9.06
CA GLY A 90 -2.73 -9.06 9.90
C GLY A 90 -1.94 -10.20 9.26
N LYS A 91 -2.16 -10.48 7.97
CA LYS A 91 -1.45 -11.52 7.23
C LYS A 91 0.04 -11.21 7.04
N LEU A 92 0.39 -9.94 6.88
CA LEU A 92 1.78 -9.48 6.77
C LEU A 92 2.47 -9.33 8.14
N GLY A 93 1.77 -9.60 9.25
CA GLY A 93 2.30 -9.47 10.60
C GLY A 93 2.56 -8.03 11.02
N TYR A 94 1.81 -7.07 10.47
CA TYR A 94 1.91 -5.64 10.73
C TYR A 94 1.04 -5.16 11.89
N LEU A 95 0.28 -6.06 12.51
CA LEU A 95 -0.55 -5.73 13.65
C LEU A 95 0.19 -5.97 14.97
N ASN A 96 -0.08 -5.11 15.94
CA ASN A 96 0.20 -5.37 17.35
C ASN A 96 -0.82 -6.38 17.91
N ALA A 97 -0.59 -6.86 19.14
CA ALA A 97 -1.47 -7.82 19.80
C ALA A 97 -2.90 -7.30 20.03
N ASP A 98 -3.07 -5.98 20.17
CA ASP A 98 -4.38 -5.32 20.29
C ASP A 98 -5.07 -5.08 18.92
N GLY A 99 -4.44 -5.51 17.83
CA GLY A 99 -4.93 -5.33 16.46
C GLY A 99 -4.75 -3.92 15.89
N SER A 100 -4.04 -3.02 16.59
CA SER A 100 -3.57 -1.74 16.04
C SER A 100 -2.40 -1.96 15.07
N ILE A 101 -2.14 -1.00 14.19
CA ILE A 101 -1.04 -1.08 13.22
C ILE A 101 0.31 -0.76 13.88
N ASN A 102 1.33 -1.54 13.57
CA ASN A 102 2.69 -1.33 14.05
C ASN A 102 3.48 -0.45 13.08
N ASN A 103 3.33 0.87 13.25
CA ASN A 103 3.99 1.89 12.42
C ASN A 103 5.51 1.69 12.38
N THR A 104 6.14 1.47 13.53
CA THR A 104 7.59 1.31 13.64
C THR A 104 8.10 0.13 12.83
N LYS A 105 7.43 -1.03 12.94
CA LYS A 105 7.78 -2.25 12.20
C LYS A 105 7.67 -2.03 10.69
N ILE A 106 6.57 -1.43 10.24
CA ILE A 106 6.35 -1.18 8.80
C ILE A 106 7.41 -0.21 8.25
N LEU A 107 7.66 0.91 8.93
CA LEU A 107 8.63 1.89 8.46
C LEU A 107 10.07 1.36 8.49
N ALA A 108 10.41 0.50 9.44
CA ALA A 108 11.69 -0.20 9.47
C ALA A 108 11.82 -1.14 8.26
N GLN A 109 10.76 -1.89 7.93
CA GLN A 109 10.75 -2.77 6.77
C GLN A 109 10.84 -1.99 5.45
N PHE A 110 10.09 -0.91 5.31
CA PHE A 110 10.17 -0.02 4.15
C PHE A 110 11.56 0.58 3.98
N LYS A 111 12.24 0.90 5.09
CA LYS A 111 13.64 1.36 5.05
C LYS A 111 14.54 0.28 4.50
N THR A 112 14.48 -0.93 5.05
CA THR A 112 15.26 -2.09 4.58
C THR A 112 15.05 -2.34 3.09
N TRP A 113 13.79 -2.26 2.63
CA TRP A 113 13.44 -2.42 1.23
C TRP A 113 13.94 -1.29 0.34
N ALA A 114 13.80 -0.04 0.74
CA ALA A 114 14.32 1.09 -0.03
C ALA A 114 15.85 1.03 -0.17
N THR A 115 16.54 0.71 0.93
CA THR A 115 18.01 0.66 0.98
C THR A 115 18.60 -0.68 0.54
N SER A 116 17.78 -1.61 0.04
CA SER A 116 18.31 -2.82 -0.60
C SER A 116 18.99 -2.51 -1.93
N ASP A 117 18.61 -1.39 -2.57
CA ASP A 117 19.35 -0.83 -3.69
C ASP A 117 20.50 0.04 -3.15
N PRO A 118 21.78 -0.26 -3.46
CA PRO A 118 22.92 0.49 -2.96
C PRO A 118 22.97 1.94 -3.45
N LYS A 119 22.19 2.31 -4.47
CA LYS A 119 22.06 3.70 -4.94
C LYS A 119 21.07 4.51 -4.10
N CYS A 120 20.28 3.88 -3.24
CA CYS A 120 19.41 4.57 -2.29
C CYS A 120 20.20 4.98 -1.04
N ASN A 121 20.30 6.29 -0.77
CA ASN A 121 20.88 6.78 0.47
C ASN A 121 19.85 6.77 1.61
N VAL A 122 20.26 6.32 2.80
CA VAL A 122 19.47 6.39 4.04
C VAL A 122 18.97 7.81 4.34
N ALA A 123 19.77 8.84 4.06
CA ALA A 123 19.37 10.24 4.28
C ALA A 123 18.14 10.63 3.41
N GLN A 124 18.13 10.18 2.16
CA GLN A 124 17.03 10.39 1.23
C GLN A 124 15.74 9.71 1.68
N TYR A 125 15.84 8.45 2.13
CA TYR A 125 14.69 7.74 2.71
C TYR A 125 14.18 8.45 3.98
N ASN A 126 15.06 8.82 4.90
CA ASN A 126 14.67 9.51 6.13
C ASN A 126 14.02 10.87 5.85
N PHE A 127 14.51 11.62 4.87
CA PHE A 127 13.88 12.86 4.39
C PHE A 127 12.43 12.60 3.94
N ALA A 128 12.22 11.58 3.12
CA ALA A 128 10.89 11.21 2.63
C ALA A 128 9.95 10.79 3.77
N VAL A 129 10.43 10.01 4.73
CA VAL A 129 9.65 9.64 5.93
C VAL A 129 9.28 10.86 6.76
N ASN A 130 10.20 11.81 6.96
CA ASN A 130 9.93 13.05 7.68
C ASN A 130 8.84 13.88 6.99
N LYS A 131 8.86 13.94 5.65
CA LYS A 131 7.87 14.65 4.85
C LYS A 131 6.48 13.99 4.90
N CYS A 132 6.43 12.67 4.83
CA CYS A 132 5.19 11.89 4.82
C CYS A 132 4.63 11.62 6.22
N GLY A 133 5.41 11.87 7.27
CA GLY A 133 5.10 11.55 8.65
C GLY A 133 5.19 10.04 8.96
N THR A 134 5.35 9.72 10.23
CA THR A 134 5.58 8.34 10.72
C THR A 134 4.31 7.58 11.08
N THR A 135 3.17 8.28 11.16
CA THR A 135 1.90 7.65 11.55
C THR A 135 1.20 7.06 10.32
N ILE A 136 0.71 5.81 10.45
CA ILE A 136 -0.16 5.16 9.47
C ILE A 136 -1.55 5.09 10.08
N ASN A 137 -2.50 5.80 9.48
CA ASN A 137 -3.91 5.79 9.89
C ASN A 137 -4.70 4.81 9.04
N ASN A 138 -5.83 4.30 9.56
CA ASN A 138 -6.77 3.44 8.83
C ASN A 138 -6.14 2.22 8.14
N TYR A 139 -5.02 1.73 8.67
CA TYR A 139 -4.23 0.66 8.06
C TYR A 139 -3.71 0.97 6.63
N ALA A 140 -3.64 2.24 6.24
CA ALA A 140 -3.24 2.70 4.90
C ALA A 140 -1.72 2.67 4.68
N PHE A 141 -1.08 1.53 4.93
CA PHE A 141 0.38 1.39 4.80
C PHE A 141 0.85 1.43 3.33
N LEU A 142 0.00 1.07 2.37
CA LEU A 142 0.29 1.20 0.94
C LEU A 142 0.34 2.67 0.50
N ALA A 143 -0.59 3.49 0.98
CA ALA A 143 -0.55 4.94 0.77
C ALA A 143 0.68 5.58 1.42
N LYS A 144 1.08 5.08 2.61
CA LYS A 144 2.33 5.50 3.24
C LYS A 144 3.56 5.18 2.38
N ALA A 145 3.65 3.95 1.86
CA ALA A 145 4.75 3.54 0.99
C ALA A 145 4.83 4.42 -0.27
N ALA A 146 3.70 4.68 -0.91
CA ALA A 146 3.62 5.52 -2.09
C ALA A 146 4.04 6.97 -1.81
N CYS A 147 3.56 7.56 -0.70
CA CYS A 147 4.01 8.89 -0.29
C CYS A 147 5.53 8.94 -0.13
N ILE A 148 6.12 7.97 0.59
CA ILE A 148 7.56 7.91 0.81
C ILE A 148 8.29 7.80 -0.53
N ALA A 149 7.89 6.86 -1.40
CA ALA A 149 8.49 6.70 -2.72
C ALA A 149 8.49 8.02 -3.51
N THR A 150 7.35 8.72 -3.61
CA THR A 150 7.27 10.01 -4.31
C THR A 150 8.08 11.12 -3.63
N ALA A 151 8.15 11.14 -2.29
CA ALA A 151 8.89 12.17 -1.57
C ALA A 151 10.41 11.99 -1.70
N THR A 152 10.91 10.79 -2.02
CA THR A 152 12.34 10.57 -2.23
C THR A 152 12.91 11.38 -3.40
N ASP A 153 12.10 11.66 -4.43
CA ASP A 153 12.49 12.47 -5.61
C ASP A 153 12.75 13.94 -5.27
N GLN A 154 12.29 14.40 -4.11
CA GLN A 154 12.38 15.80 -3.69
C GLN A 154 13.61 16.07 -2.81
N TYR A 155 14.43 15.04 -2.56
CA TYR A 155 15.67 15.15 -1.83
C TYR A 155 16.77 15.72 -2.74
N THR A 156 17.41 16.81 -2.33
CA THR A 156 18.39 17.56 -3.13
C THR A 156 19.83 17.46 -2.61
N GLY A 157 20.08 16.69 -1.55
CA GLY A 157 21.38 16.56 -0.89
C GLY A 157 21.38 17.09 0.52
#